data_AF-Q93YJ2-F1
#
_entry.id   AF-Q93YJ2-F1
#
_cell.length_a   1.000
_cell.length_b   1.000
_cell.length_c   1.000
_cell.angle_alpha   90.00
_cell.angle_beta   90.00
_cell.angle_gamma   90.00
#
_symmetry.space_group_name_H-M   'P 1'
#
loop_
_entity.id
_entity.type
_entity.pdbx_description
1 polymer ?
#
loop_
_entity_poly.entity_id
_entity_poly.type
_entity_poly.pdbx_seq_one_letter_code
_entity_poly.pdbx_strand_id
1 'polypeptide(L)'
;DHECDPEEYGACDSGCSGGLMTTAFEYTLKAGGLEREKDYPYTGTDRGSCKFDKSKIAASVSNFSVVSIDEDQIAANLVKNGPLAIGINAAFMQTYMKGVSCPYICGRRLDHGVLLVGYGSAGFSPIRFKEKP
;
A
#
# COMPACT_ATOMS: atom_id res chain seq x y z
N ASP A 1 -5.75 -0.72 -21.28
CA ASP A 1 -4.95 -1.83 -20.73
C ASP A 1 -3.55 -1.27 -20.66
N HIS A 2 -3.22 -0.60 -19.55
CA HIS A 2 -1.91 0.03 -19.39
C HIS A 2 -0.96 -1.05 -18.90
N GLU A 3 -0.27 -1.68 -19.83
CA GLU A 3 0.79 -2.61 -19.53
C GLU A 3 1.98 -1.82 -18.96
N CYS A 4 2.43 -2.21 -17.78
CA CYS A 4 3.45 -1.49 -17.05
C CYS A 4 4.83 -1.67 -17.75
N ASP A 5 5.40 -0.64 -18.38
CA ASP A 5 6.77 -0.70 -18.90
C ASP A 5 7.74 -0.10 -17.87
N PRO A 6 8.66 -0.90 -17.29
CA PRO A 6 9.64 -0.42 -16.31
C PRO A 6 10.69 0.53 -16.87
N GLU A 7 10.84 0.63 -18.20
CA GLU A 7 11.79 1.52 -18.87
C GLU A 7 11.16 2.86 -19.28
N GLU A 8 9.82 2.99 -19.26
CA GLU A 8 9.10 4.20 -19.65
C GLU A 8 8.61 5.01 -18.43
N TYR A 9 9.01 6.28 -18.35
CA TYR A 9 8.57 7.20 -17.30
C TYR A 9 7.06 7.49 -17.43
N GLY A 10 6.30 7.21 -16.36
CA GLY A 10 4.87 7.51 -16.33
C GLY A 10 3.95 6.39 -16.85
N ALA A 11 4.50 5.29 -17.37
CA ALA A 11 3.72 4.18 -17.91
C ALA A 11 3.00 3.36 -16.81
N CYS A 12 3.56 3.33 -15.61
CA CYS A 12 3.11 2.52 -14.48
C CYS A 12 2.46 3.31 -13.34
N ASP A 13 2.98 4.50 -13.07
CA ASP A 13 2.58 5.37 -11.98
C ASP A 13 2.92 6.83 -12.33
N SER A 14 2.54 7.77 -11.47
CA SER A 14 2.81 9.19 -11.66
C SER A 14 3.74 9.75 -10.58
N GLY A 15 4.66 8.92 -10.06
CA GLY A 15 5.64 9.32 -9.05
C GLY A 15 5.00 9.99 -7.84
N CYS A 16 5.41 11.24 -7.55
CA CYS A 16 4.86 12.01 -6.42
C CYS A 16 3.39 12.40 -6.61
N SER A 17 2.83 12.27 -7.81
CA SER A 17 1.42 12.57 -8.10
C SER A 17 0.49 11.38 -7.87
N GLY A 18 1.02 10.22 -7.50
CA GLY A 18 0.25 9.05 -7.09
C GLY A 18 0.52 7.79 -7.91
N GLY A 19 0.02 6.66 -7.40
CA GLY A 19 0.19 5.34 -7.99
C GLY A 19 -0.63 4.28 -7.23
N LEU A 20 -0.61 3.05 -7.73
CA LEU A 20 -1.29 1.91 -7.09
C LEU A 20 -0.28 0.85 -6.67
N MET A 21 -0.55 0.15 -5.56
CA MET A 21 0.33 -0.91 -5.08
C MET A 21 0.43 -2.08 -6.09
N THR A 22 -0.63 -2.34 -6.86
CA THR A 22 -0.62 -3.36 -7.92
C THR A 22 0.34 -3.03 -9.04
N THR A 23 0.44 -1.76 -9.45
CA THR A 23 1.40 -1.36 -10.51
C THR A 23 2.83 -1.43 -9.99
N ALA A 24 3.06 -1.11 -8.71
CA ALA A 24 4.36 -1.29 -8.07
C ALA A 24 4.79 -2.78 -8.01
N PHE A 25 3.87 -3.70 -7.70
CA PHE A 25 4.16 -5.14 -7.74
C PHE A 25 4.44 -5.63 -9.17
N GLU A 26 3.68 -5.16 -10.16
CA GLU A 26 3.90 -5.50 -11.56
C GLU A 26 5.26 -5.00 -12.06
N TYR A 27 5.61 -3.74 -11.75
CA TYR A 27 6.94 -3.19 -12.01
C TYR A 27 8.03 -4.06 -11.38
N THR A 28 7.87 -4.41 -10.10
CA THR A 28 8.88 -5.21 -9.37
C THR A 28 9.08 -6.58 -10.01
N LEU A 29 7.99 -7.20 -10.47
CA LEU A 29 8.03 -8.49 -11.17
C LEU A 29 8.76 -8.37 -12.52
N LYS A 30 8.50 -7.30 -13.30
CA LYS A 30 9.14 -7.05 -14.60
C LYS A 30 10.62 -6.60 -14.47
N ALA A 31 10.92 -5.75 -13.51
CA ALA A 31 12.27 -5.23 -13.24
C ALA A 31 13.20 -6.30 -12.64
N GLY A 32 12.64 -7.35 -12.03
CA GLY A 32 13.35 -8.47 -11.42
C GLY A 32 13.59 -8.29 -9.92
N GLY A 33 13.26 -7.13 -9.34
CA GLY A 33 13.30 -6.91 -7.90
C GLY A 33 13.47 -5.45 -7.49
N LEU A 34 13.80 -5.26 -6.21
CA LEU A 34 14.00 -3.98 -5.53
C LEU A 34 15.37 -3.95 -4.83
N GLU A 35 15.94 -2.77 -4.74
CA GLU A 35 17.15 -2.48 -3.97
C GLU A 35 16.85 -2.20 -2.51
N ARG A 36 17.88 -2.16 -1.65
CA ARG A 36 17.72 -1.74 -0.26
C ARG A 36 17.66 -0.21 -0.19
N GLU A 37 16.98 0.31 0.83
CA GLU A 37 16.90 1.75 1.11
C GLU A 37 18.28 2.43 1.18
N LYS A 38 19.29 1.75 1.72
CA LYS A 38 20.66 2.29 1.78
C LYS A 38 21.34 2.44 0.41
N ASP A 39 20.92 1.63 -0.57
CA ASP A 39 21.51 1.54 -1.90
C ASP A 39 20.75 2.45 -2.88
N TYR A 40 19.44 2.62 -2.68
CA TYR A 40 18.59 3.59 -3.36
C TYR A 40 17.73 4.38 -2.35
N PRO A 41 18.26 5.46 -1.74
CA PRO A 41 17.56 6.22 -0.70
C PRO A 41 16.36 7.02 -1.20
N TYR A 42 15.33 7.10 -0.38
CA TYR A 42 14.17 7.95 -0.61
C TYR A 42 14.53 9.44 -0.53
N THR A 43 14.14 10.20 -1.56
CA THR A 43 14.46 11.63 -1.67
C THR A 43 13.24 12.55 -1.50
N GLY A 44 12.02 11.99 -1.43
CA GLY A 44 10.80 12.79 -1.35
C GLY A 44 10.45 13.58 -2.61
N THR A 45 11.07 13.27 -3.76
CA THR A 45 10.84 13.97 -5.02
C THR A 45 11.03 13.03 -6.22
N ASP A 46 10.30 13.28 -7.29
CA ASP A 46 10.36 12.56 -8.57
C ASP A 46 11.12 13.33 -9.67
N ARG A 47 11.78 14.44 -9.32
CA ARG A 47 12.57 15.25 -10.28
C ARG A 47 13.83 14.57 -10.82
N GLY A 48 14.16 13.38 -10.32
CA GLY A 48 15.29 12.58 -10.76
C GLY A 48 14.90 11.50 -11.76
N SER A 49 15.86 11.03 -12.56
CA SER A 49 15.68 9.83 -13.36
C SER A 49 15.70 8.57 -12.48
N CYS A 50 15.15 7.47 -12.98
CA CYS A 50 15.33 6.15 -12.40
C CYS A 50 16.83 5.81 -12.33
N LYS A 51 17.29 5.34 -11.17
CA LYS A 51 18.70 4.95 -10.90
C LYS A 51 18.81 3.47 -10.55
N PHE A 52 17.82 2.68 -10.93
CA PHE A 52 17.74 1.27 -10.57
C PHE A 52 18.96 0.50 -11.09
N ASP A 53 19.63 -0.20 -10.19
CA ASP A 53 20.79 -1.03 -10.47
C ASP A 53 20.44 -2.50 -10.23
N LYS A 54 20.28 -3.24 -11.33
CA LYS A 54 19.96 -4.68 -11.32
C LYS A 54 20.99 -5.50 -10.53
N SER A 55 22.23 -5.05 -10.38
CA SER A 55 23.27 -5.77 -9.61
C SER A 55 23.07 -5.68 -8.10
N LYS A 56 22.20 -4.77 -7.62
CA LYS A 56 21.94 -4.52 -6.20
C LYS A 56 20.56 -4.99 -5.72
N ILE A 57 19.88 -5.80 -6.54
CA ILE A 57 18.60 -6.40 -6.17
C ILE A 57 18.75 -7.18 -4.86
N ALA A 58 17.92 -6.84 -3.88
CA ALA A 58 17.93 -7.43 -2.54
C ALA A 58 16.62 -8.16 -2.19
N ALA A 59 15.53 -7.84 -2.89
CA ALA A 59 14.24 -8.51 -2.75
C ALA A 59 13.57 -8.60 -4.12
N SER A 60 12.77 -9.64 -4.35
CA SER A 60 12.02 -9.81 -5.58
C SER A 60 10.60 -10.28 -5.30
N VAL A 61 9.72 -10.06 -6.26
CA VAL A 61 8.31 -10.49 -6.21
C VAL A 61 8.12 -11.55 -7.29
N SER A 62 7.72 -12.76 -6.89
CA SER A 62 7.44 -13.85 -7.82
C SER A 62 6.02 -13.79 -8.38
N ASN A 63 5.08 -13.29 -7.58
CA ASN A 63 3.65 -13.20 -7.90
C ASN A 63 3.00 -12.17 -6.95
N PHE A 64 1.92 -11.55 -7.41
CA PHE A 64 0.95 -10.92 -6.52
C PHE A 64 -0.48 -11.31 -6.93
N SER A 65 -1.40 -11.24 -5.97
CA SER A 65 -2.82 -11.43 -6.20
C SER A 65 -3.63 -10.33 -5.51
N VAL A 66 -4.83 -10.09 -6.03
CA VAL A 66 -5.78 -9.15 -5.44
C VAL A 66 -6.76 -9.92 -4.59
N VAL A 67 -6.89 -9.53 -3.32
CA VAL A 67 -7.84 -10.13 -2.38
C VAL A 67 -9.22 -9.49 -2.56
N SER A 68 -10.28 -10.26 -2.28
CA SER A 68 -11.64 -9.74 -2.21
C SER A 68 -11.75 -8.58 -1.21
N ILE A 69 -12.74 -7.71 -1.38
CA ILE A 69 -13.10 -6.66 -0.41
C ILE A 69 -13.84 -7.20 0.81
N ASP A 70 -14.13 -8.50 0.82
CA ASP A 70 -14.73 -9.21 1.95
C ASP A 70 -13.76 -9.27 3.14
N GLU A 71 -14.17 -8.73 4.29
CA GLU A 71 -13.31 -8.59 5.47
C GLU A 71 -12.86 -9.95 6.04
N ASP A 72 -13.68 -10.99 5.95
CA ASP A 72 -13.30 -12.34 6.40
C ASP A 72 -12.21 -12.93 5.48
N GLN A 73 -12.32 -12.68 4.17
CA GLN A 73 -11.26 -13.06 3.22
C GLN A 73 -9.97 -12.26 3.43
N ILE A 74 -10.07 -10.97 3.76
CA ILE A 74 -8.91 -10.14 4.09
C ILE A 74 -8.23 -10.69 5.34
N ALA A 75 -8.98 -10.95 6.41
CA ALA A 75 -8.44 -11.50 7.65
C ALA A 75 -7.79 -12.87 7.42
N ALA A 76 -8.44 -13.76 6.66
CA ALA A 76 -7.88 -15.07 6.32
C ALA A 76 -6.56 -14.96 5.52
N ASN A 77 -6.49 -14.05 4.54
CA ASN A 77 -5.27 -13.84 3.75
C ASN A 77 -4.15 -13.20 4.56
N LEU A 78 -4.48 -12.31 5.50
CA LEU A 78 -3.53 -11.65 6.39
C LEU A 78 -2.85 -12.67 7.32
N VAL A 79 -3.62 -13.59 7.91
CA VAL A 79 -3.06 -14.67 8.74
C VAL A 79 -2.21 -15.62 7.92
N LYS A 80 -2.68 -15.97 6.71
CA LYS A 80 -2.04 -16.98 5.88
C LYS A 80 -0.73 -16.50 5.23
N ASN A 81 -0.73 -15.27 4.72
CA ASN A 81 0.36 -14.75 3.88
C ASN A 81 1.16 -13.61 4.54
N GLY A 82 0.70 -13.11 5.68
CA GLY A 82 1.30 -11.94 6.34
C GLY A 82 0.70 -10.62 5.84
N PRO A 83 1.42 -9.49 6.07
CA PRO A 83 0.90 -8.15 5.82
C PRO A 83 0.35 -7.92 4.41
N LEU A 84 -0.76 -7.19 4.31
CA LEU A 84 -1.44 -6.91 3.06
C LEU A 84 -1.41 -5.41 2.74
N ALA A 85 -1.07 -5.06 1.50
CA ALA A 85 -1.20 -3.69 1.01
C ALA A 85 -2.68 -3.37 0.76
N ILE A 86 -3.19 -2.30 1.37
CA ILE A 86 -4.60 -1.88 1.24
C ILE A 86 -4.71 -0.39 0.93
N GLY A 87 -5.82 0.01 0.33
CA GLY A 87 -6.22 1.40 0.21
C GLY A 87 -7.29 1.74 1.24
N ILE A 88 -7.22 2.93 1.83
CA ILE A 88 -8.25 3.47 2.73
C ILE A 88 -8.68 4.86 2.27
N ASN A 89 -9.81 5.33 2.81
CA ASN A 89 -10.15 6.75 2.82
C ASN A 89 -9.55 7.38 4.08
N ALA A 90 -8.57 8.26 3.92
CA ALA A 90 -7.83 8.87 5.01
C ALA A 90 -8.35 10.27 5.40
N ALA A 91 -9.51 10.70 4.90
CA ALA A 91 -10.06 12.04 5.17
C ALA A 91 -10.17 12.37 6.68
N PHE A 92 -10.43 11.36 7.52
CA PHE A 92 -10.55 11.49 8.98
C PHE A 92 -9.33 10.96 9.75
N MET A 93 -8.23 10.64 9.07
CA MET A 93 -7.03 10.06 9.69
C MET A 93 -5.96 11.11 10.02
N GLN A 94 -6.05 12.33 9.50
CA GLN A 94 -5.05 13.38 9.70
C GLN A 94 -4.81 13.73 11.18
N THR A 95 -5.84 13.66 12.01
CA THR A 95 -5.81 13.99 13.44
C THR A 95 -5.99 12.77 14.35
N TYR A 96 -5.89 11.56 13.79
CA TYR A 96 -6.02 10.34 14.57
C TYR A 96 -4.87 10.21 15.58
N MET A 97 -5.20 9.86 16.83
CA MET A 97 -4.23 9.70 17.91
C MET A 97 -4.24 8.31 18.54
N LYS A 98 -5.43 7.76 18.83
CA LYS A 98 -5.61 6.46 19.48
C LYS A 98 -7.04 5.93 19.36
N GLY A 99 -7.22 4.65 19.65
CA GLY A 99 -8.51 3.96 19.69
C GLY A 99 -8.92 3.42 18.31
N VAL A 100 -10.18 3.01 18.15
CA VAL A 100 -10.68 2.54 16.86
C VAL A 100 -11.24 3.71 16.06
N SER A 101 -10.62 3.98 14.90
CA SER A 101 -11.10 4.98 13.96
C SER A 101 -12.40 4.50 13.30
N CYS A 102 -13.53 5.12 13.67
CA CYS A 102 -14.86 4.78 13.16
C CYS A 102 -15.66 6.05 12.87
N PRO A 103 -15.29 6.82 11.83
CA PRO A 103 -15.97 8.07 11.49
C PRO A 103 -17.45 7.83 11.15
N TYR A 104 -18.28 8.86 11.30
CA TYR A 104 -19.69 8.80 10.93
C TYR A 104 -19.89 8.66 9.42
N ILE A 105 -19.02 9.31 8.65
CA ILE A 105 -19.01 9.28 7.19
C ILE A 105 -17.67 8.69 6.79
N CYS A 106 -17.69 7.57 6.09
CA CYS A 106 -16.51 6.97 5.46
C CYS A 106 -16.85 6.75 4.00
N GLY A 107 -16.31 7.59 3.12
CA GLY A 107 -16.54 7.48 1.69
C GLY A 107 -15.87 6.24 1.11
N ARG A 108 -16.41 5.70 0.01
CA ARG A 108 -15.79 4.58 -0.72
C ARG A 108 -14.61 4.99 -1.61
N ARG A 109 -14.33 6.29 -1.69
CA ARG A 109 -13.22 6.82 -2.49
C ARG A 109 -11.93 6.64 -1.70
N LEU A 110 -11.08 5.74 -2.16
CA LEU A 110 -9.75 5.50 -1.60
C LEU A 110 -8.80 6.62 -2.04
N ASP A 111 -7.95 7.06 -1.12
CA ASP A 111 -7.00 8.16 -1.35
C ASP A 111 -5.64 7.94 -0.66
N HIS A 112 -5.48 6.84 0.08
CA HIS A 112 -4.26 6.57 0.83
C HIS A 112 -3.93 5.09 0.87
N GLY A 113 -2.70 4.72 0.48
CA GLY A 113 -2.17 3.37 0.57
C GLY A 113 -1.50 3.12 1.92
N VAL A 114 -1.86 2.02 2.59
CA VAL A 114 -1.31 1.62 3.90
C VAL A 114 -1.03 0.12 3.92
N LEU A 115 -0.33 -0.34 4.96
CA LEU A 115 -0.05 -1.75 5.20
C LEU A 115 -0.90 -2.28 6.36
N LEU A 116 -1.76 -3.25 6.09
CA LEU A 116 -2.48 -3.99 7.11
C LEU A 116 -1.58 -5.08 7.70
N VAL A 117 -1.30 -4.99 9.00
CA VAL A 117 -0.33 -5.86 9.69
C VAL A 117 -0.95 -6.82 10.72
N GLY A 118 -2.24 -6.68 10.99
CA GLY A 118 -2.95 -7.47 11.99
C GLY A 118 -4.41 -7.03 12.12
N TYR A 119 -5.17 -7.76 12.93
CA TYR A 119 -6.54 -7.42 13.30
C TYR A 119 -6.81 -7.85 14.74
N GLY A 120 -7.85 -7.25 15.33
CA GLY A 120 -8.36 -7.56 16.66
C GLY A 120 -9.87 -7.35 16.67
N SER A 121 -10.49 -7.52 17.84
CA SER A 121 -11.95 -7.53 17.97
C SER A 121 -12.50 -6.48 18.93
N ALA A 122 -11.65 -5.63 19.51
CA ALA A 122 -12.08 -4.63 20.46
C ALA A 122 -11.16 -3.41 20.51
N GLY A 123 -11.75 -2.24 20.41
CA GLY A 123 -11.19 -1.03 20.95
C GLY A 123 -12.21 0.12 21.03
N PHE A 124 -12.00 0.99 22.01
CA PHE A 124 -12.84 2.15 22.21
C PHE A 124 -12.73 3.09 21.00
N SER A 125 -13.87 3.44 20.41
CA SER A 125 -13.94 4.47 19.38
C SER A 125 -14.32 5.82 20.00
N PRO A 126 -13.40 6.81 20.07
CA PRO A 126 -13.69 8.12 20.65
C PRO A 126 -14.85 8.84 19.96
N ILE A 127 -14.98 8.67 18.65
CA ILE A 127 -16.02 9.31 17.83
C ILE A 127 -17.41 8.70 18.10
N ARG A 128 -17.48 7.40 18.38
CA ARG A 128 -18.75 6.69 18.62
C ARG A 128 -19.12 6.59 20.10
N PHE A 129 -18.22 7.01 21.00
CA PHE A 129 -18.34 6.88 22.45
C PHE A 129 -18.70 5.45 22.91
N LYS A 130 -18.18 4.43 22.20
CA LYS A 130 -18.41 3.01 22.52
C LYS A 130 -17.31 2.11 21.98
N GLU A 131 -17.21 0.92 22.53
CA GLU A 131 -16.41 -0.17 21.98
C GLU A 131 -16.89 -0.51 20.57
N LYS A 132 -15.93 -0.66 19.67
CA LYS A 132 -16.14 -1.14 18.31
C LYS A 132 -15.21 -2.34 18.08
N PRO A 133 -15.68 -3.38 17.35
CA PRO A 133 -14.76 -4.30 16.72
C PRO A 133 -13.86 -3.56 15.74
#